data_AF-A0A955PTG4-F1
#
_entry.id   AF-A0A955PTG4-F1
#
_cell.length_a   1.000
_cell.length_b   1.000
_cell.length_c   1.000
_cell.angle_alpha   90.00
_cell.angle_beta   90.00
_cell.angle_gamma   90.00
#
_symmetry.space_group_name_H-M   'P 1'
#
loop_
_entity.id
_entity.type
_entity.pdbx_description
1 polymer ?
#
loop_
_entity_poly.entity_id
_entity_poly.type
_entity_poly.pdbx_seq_one_letter_code
_entity_poly.pdbx_strand_id
1 'polypeptide(L)'
;FLGGKFAEFQPFALSATLTFEQTYSEVEGDSAAVAELVAIISSLADVPVHQCLAVTGSVNQLGEIQPIGGVNEKIEGFFESCKKHGLTGKHGVLIPAKNIRHLALHHEVVDAAEAGQFSIYGVHTIEEVLELLTEMPAGEIQPEGQYPPNTIFGRVTQRLSEMAHIVAEWGDRRSLETVHSSKPP
;
A
#
# COMPACT_ATOMS: atom_id res chain seq x y z
N PHE A 1 5.32 1.54 -10.38
CA PHE A 1 5.49 2.37 -9.17
C PHE A 1 6.78 2.02 -8.43
N LEU A 2 6.85 0.95 -7.62
CA LEU A 2 7.99 0.67 -6.69
C LEU A 2 9.39 0.80 -7.32
N GLY A 3 9.66 0.10 -8.43
CA GLY A 3 10.95 0.22 -9.11
C GLY A 3 11.23 1.64 -9.58
N GLY A 4 10.25 2.31 -10.18
CA GLY A 4 10.40 3.72 -10.60
C GLY A 4 10.57 4.70 -9.42
N LYS A 5 10.02 4.39 -8.25
CA LYS A 5 10.10 5.25 -7.05
C LYS A 5 11.41 5.07 -6.27
N PHE A 6 11.99 3.86 -6.28
CA PHE A 6 13.10 3.50 -5.38
C PHE A 6 14.39 3.00 -6.07
N ALA A 7 14.36 2.62 -7.35
CA ALA A 7 15.53 2.03 -8.02
C ALA A 7 16.55 3.05 -8.55
N GLU A 8 16.22 4.34 -8.55
CA GLU A 8 17.13 5.38 -9.06
C GLU A 8 18.41 5.51 -8.23
N PHE A 9 18.32 5.27 -6.92
CA PHE A 9 19.41 5.55 -5.97
C PHE A 9 20.12 4.30 -5.46
N GLN A 10 19.61 3.11 -5.77
CA GLN A 10 20.14 1.84 -5.28
C GLN A 10 19.70 0.64 -6.12
N PRO A 11 20.47 -0.48 -6.12
CA PRO A 11 20.03 -1.73 -6.70
C PRO A 11 18.68 -2.16 -6.12
N PHE A 12 17.71 -2.44 -6.98
CA PHE A 12 16.37 -2.85 -6.57
C PHE A 12 16.26 -4.38 -6.54
N ALA A 13 16.31 -4.96 -5.34
CA ALA A 13 16.12 -6.39 -5.11
C ALA A 13 14.90 -6.61 -4.20
N LEU A 14 13.78 -7.01 -4.79
CA LEU A 14 12.55 -7.30 -4.05
C LEU A 14 11.92 -8.60 -4.55
N SER A 15 11.68 -9.52 -3.62
CA SER A 15 10.72 -10.60 -3.79
C SER A 15 9.61 -10.38 -2.76
N ALA A 16 8.37 -10.29 -3.23
CA ALA A 16 7.20 -10.08 -2.38
C ALA A 16 6.15 -11.14 -2.71
N THR A 17 5.44 -11.58 -1.68
CA THR A 17 4.29 -12.49 -1.82
C THR A 17 3.08 -11.78 -1.24
N LEU A 18 2.01 -11.70 -2.03
CA LEU A 18 0.73 -11.16 -1.63
C LEU A 18 -0.31 -12.28 -1.67
N THR A 19 -1.24 -12.27 -0.73
CA THR A 19 -2.29 -13.26 -0.63
C THR A 19 -3.57 -12.57 -0.20
N PHE A 20 -4.65 -12.80 -0.95
CA PHE A 20 -5.99 -12.47 -0.51
C PHE A 20 -6.48 -13.60 0.37
N GLU A 21 -6.50 -13.37 1.68
CA GLU A 21 -6.92 -14.37 2.63
C GLU A 21 -8.36 -14.81 2.40
N GLN A 22 -8.62 -16.10 2.67
CA GLN A 22 -9.96 -16.71 2.59
C GLN A 22 -10.67 -16.53 1.25
N THR A 23 -9.93 -16.33 0.17
CA THR A 23 -10.47 -16.21 -1.18
C THR A 23 -10.43 -17.58 -1.89
N TYR A 24 -11.60 -18.09 -2.26
CA TYR A 24 -11.75 -19.41 -2.90
C TYR A 24 -12.15 -19.32 -4.39
N SER A 25 -12.29 -18.11 -4.90
CA SER A 25 -12.59 -17.81 -6.30
C SER A 25 -11.46 -17.00 -6.92
N GLU A 26 -11.45 -16.91 -8.24
CA GLU A 26 -10.54 -16.02 -8.95
C GLU A 26 -10.83 -14.55 -8.59
N VAL A 27 -9.77 -13.74 -8.47
CA VAL A 27 -9.84 -12.30 -8.27
C VAL A 27 -9.52 -11.64 -9.61
N GLU A 28 -10.47 -10.86 -10.14
CA GLU A 28 -10.32 -10.15 -11.41
C GLU A 28 -10.39 -8.63 -11.20
N GLY A 29 -9.69 -7.88 -12.06
CA GLY A 29 -9.70 -6.43 -12.10
C GLY A 29 -8.54 -5.78 -11.35
N ASP A 30 -8.48 -4.46 -11.42
CA ASP A 30 -7.37 -3.64 -10.90
C ASP A 30 -7.74 -2.88 -9.60
N SER A 31 -8.97 -3.06 -9.12
CA SER A 31 -9.51 -2.24 -8.02
C SER A 31 -8.96 -2.54 -6.62
N ALA A 32 -8.08 -3.55 -6.51
CA ALA A 32 -7.34 -3.90 -5.31
C ALA A 32 -5.87 -3.42 -5.35
N ALA A 33 -5.39 -2.89 -6.49
CA ALA A 33 -3.98 -2.56 -6.69
C ALA A 33 -3.46 -1.55 -5.66
N VAL A 34 -4.30 -0.62 -5.20
CA VAL A 34 -3.94 0.29 -4.10
C VAL A 34 -3.70 -0.47 -2.79
N ALA A 35 -4.60 -1.38 -2.43
CA ALA A 35 -4.48 -2.17 -1.20
C ALA A 35 -3.22 -3.07 -1.22
N GLU A 36 -2.95 -3.72 -2.35
CA GLU A 36 -1.77 -4.53 -2.58
C GLU A 36 -0.48 -3.70 -2.42
N LEU A 37 -0.44 -2.52 -3.04
CA LEU A 37 0.71 -1.62 -2.96
C LEU A 37 0.94 -1.12 -1.53
N VAL A 38 -0.13 -0.75 -0.82
CA VAL A 38 -0.06 -0.37 0.60
C VAL A 38 0.48 -1.53 1.45
N ALA A 39 0.01 -2.75 1.23
CA ALA A 39 0.47 -3.92 2.00
C ALA A 39 1.98 -4.18 1.80
N ILE A 40 2.48 -4.09 0.57
CA ILE A 40 3.92 -4.21 0.29
C ILE A 40 4.70 -3.08 0.96
N ILE A 41 4.24 -1.83 0.80
CA ILE A 41 4.94 -0.65 1.35
C ILE A 41 4.96 -0.68 2.88
N SER A 42 3.83 -0.99 3.52
CA SER A 42 3.71 -1.16 4.97
C SER A 42 4.68 -2.23 5.49
N SER A 43 4.75 -3.38 4.80
CA SER A 43 5.67 -4.48 5.14
C SER A 43 7.15 -4.06 5.01
N LEU A 44 7.49 -3.30 3.96
CA LEU A 44 8.84 -2.76 3.77
C LEU A 44 9.19 -1.68 4.79
N ALA A 45 8.23 -0.83 5.16
CA ALA A 45 8.46 0.28 6.09
C ALA A 45 8.45 -0.16 7.57
N ASP A 46 7.94 -1.37 7.86
CA ASP A 46 7.61 -1.84 9.21
C ASP A 46 6.69 -0.85 9.95
N VAL A 47 5.63 -0.41 9.25
CA VAL A 47 4.65 0.55 9.78
C VAL A 47 3.24 -0.05 9.69
N PRO A 48 2.49 -0.14 10.80
CA PRO A 48 1.17 -0.74 10.81
C PRO A 48 0.15 0.11 10.03
N VAL A 49 -0.86 -0.57 9.46
CA VAL A 49 -1.99 0.05 8.77
C VAL A 49 -3.23 0.06 9.67
N HIS A 50 -3.92 1.19 9.73
CA HIS A 50 -5.18 1.36 10.44
C HIS A 50 -6.30 0.53 9.81
N GLN A 51 -6.69 -0.55 10.49
CA GLN A 51 -7.72 -1.48 10.02
C GLN A 51 -9.16 -0.92 10.10
N CYS A 52 -9.35 0.26 10.70
CA CYS A 52 -10.64 0.94 10.68
C CYS A 52 -10.97 1.53 9.29
N LEU A 53 -9.98 1.64 8.41
CA LEU A 53 -10.13 2.19 7.08
C LEU A 53 -10.00 1.08 6.03
N ALA A 54 -11.01 0.94 5.17
CA ALA A 54 -10.89 0.16 3.95
C ALA A 54 -10.37 1.04 2.81
N VAL A 55 -9.76 0.43 1.79
CA VAL A 55 -9.32 1.12 0.58
C VAL A 55 -9.71 0.33 -0.66
N THR A 56 -10.20 1.03 -1.68
CA THR A 56 -10.37 0.48 -3.03
C THR A 56 -9.86 1.49 -4.04
N GLY A 57 -9.29 1.00 -5.12
CA GLY A 57 -8.73 1.85 -6.16
C GLY A 57 -7.76 1.07 -7.01
N SER A 58 -7.66 1.48 -8.27
CA SER A 58 -6.54 1.13 -9.13
C SER A 58 -5.43 2.17 -8.96
N VAL A 59 -4.21 1.83 -9.36
CA VAL A 59 -3.06 2.75 -9.29
C VAL A 59 -2.16 2.57 -10.50
N ASN A 60 -1.77 3.67 -11.12
CA ASN A 60 -0.86 3.62 -12.26
C ASN A 60 0.62 3.62 -11.82
N GLN A 61 1.52 3.58 -12.80
CA GLN A 61 2.96 3.49 -12.52
C GLN A 61 3.53 4.73 -11.83
N LEU A 62 2.86 5.89 -11.95
CA LEU A 62 3.22 7.17 -11.31
C LEU A 62 2.65 7.32 -9.90
N GLY A 63 1.79 6.39 -9.45
CA GLY A 63 1.16 6.44 -8.14
C GLY A 63 -0.18 7.17 -8.11
N GLU A 64 -0.74 7.52 -9.27
CA GLU A 64 -2.05 8.16 -9.35
C GLU A 64 -3.17 7.14 -9.17
N ILE A 65 -4.14 7.46 -8.31
CA ILE A 65 -5.30 6.62 -8.04
C ILE A 65 -6.31 6.74 -9.19
N GLN A 66 -6.75 5.58 -9.68
CA GLN A 66 -7.61 5.43 -10.84
C GLN A 66 -9.00 4.95 -10.45
N PRO A 67 -10.05 5.39 -11.17
CA PRO A 67 -11.42 5.07 -10.84
C PRO A 67 -11.71 3.58 -11.00
N ILE A 68 -12.65 3.10 -10.21
CA ILE A 68 -13.06 1.68 -10.17
C ILE A 68 -14.56 1.55 -10.41
N GLY A 69 -14.98 0.34 -10.81
CA GLY A 69 -16.38 -0.07 -10.82
C GLY A 69 -16.86 -0.51 -9.44
N GLY A 70 -18.18 -0.42 -9.22
CA GLY A 70 -18.84 -0.90 -8.01
C GLY A 70 -18.49 -0.12 -6.74
N VAL A 71 -18.27 1.19 -6.83
CA VAL A 71 -17.81 2.00 -5.68
C VAL A 71 -18.84 2.04 -4.55
N ASN A 72 -20.13 2.10 -4.89
CA ASN A 72 -21.20 2.15 -3.89
C ASN A 72 -21.28 0.84 -3.11
N GLU A 73 -21.29 -0.29 -3.81
CA GLU A 73 -21.35 -1.64 -3.25
C GLU A 73 -20.16 -1.93 -2.34
N LYS A 74 -18.98 -1.42 -2.69
CA LYS A 74 -17.77 -1.55 -1.87
C LYS A 74 -17.83 -0.73 -0.59
N ILE A 75 -18.31 0.51 -0.69
CA ILE A 75 -18.48 1.38 0.50
C ILE A 75 -19.52 0.76 1.44
N GLU A 76 -20.68 0.39 0.90
CA GLU A 76 -21.78 -0.19 1.66
C GLU A 76 -21.41 -1.54 2.26
N GLY A 77 -20.67 -2.39 1.53
CA GLY A 77 -20.16 -3.65 2.04
C GLY A 77 -19.25 -3.48 3.26
N PHE A 78 -18.33 -2.50 3.22
CA PHE A 78 -17.48 -2.22 4.38
C PHE A 78 -18.27 -1.59 5.53
N PHE A 79 -19.16 -0.65 5.24
CA PHE A 79 -20.04 -0.04 6.23
C PHE A 79 -20.85 -1.09 7.01
N GLU A 80 -21.48 -2.03 6.31
CA GLU A 80 -22.25 -3.12 6.93
C GLU A 80 -21.37 -4.02 7.81
N SER A 81 -20.13 -4.28 7.40
CA SER A 81 -19.15 -5.01 8.23
C SER A 81 -18.81 -4.25 9.52
N CYS A 82 -18.55 -2.93 9.43
CA CYS A 82 -18.27 -2.08 10.58
C CYS A 82 -19.47 -1.98 11.52
N LYS A 83 -20.68 -1.81 10.97
CA LYS A 83 -21.93 -1.70 11.72
C LYS A 83 -22.22 -2.95 12.54
N LYS A 84 -21.97 -4.15 12.00
CA LYS A 84 -22.11 -5.43 12.73
C LYS A 84 -21.19 -5.52 13.96
N HIS A 85 -20.07 -4.81 13.95
CA HIS A 85 -19.11 -4.77 15.06
C HIS A 85 -19.23 -3.49 15.92
N GLY A 86 -20.19 -2.60 15.61
CA GLY A 86 -20.39 -1.32 16.27
C GLY A 86 -19.55 -0.19 15.65
N LEU A 87 -20.22 0.88 15.20
CA LEU A 87 -19.53 2.05 14.65
C LEU A 87 -18.82 2.84 15.76
N THR A 88 -17.54 3.18 15.53
CA THR A 88 -16.68 3.86 16.50
C THR A 88 -16.39 5.32 16.16
N GLY A 89 -16.89 5.82 15.01
CA GLY A 89 -16.52 7.13 14.46
C GLY A 89 -15.15 7.17 13.77
N LYS A 90 -14.39 6.06 13.81
CA LYS A 90 -13.08 5.95 13.14
C LYS A 90 -13.15 5.17 11.82
N HIS A 91 -14.30 4.59 11.51
CA HIS A 91 -14.46 3.74 10.35
C HIS A 91 -14.63 4.57 9.08
N GLY A 92 -14.08 4.09 7.97
CA GLY A 92 -14.27 4.75 6.70
C GLY A 92 -13.66 4.04 5.51
N VAL A 93 -13.86 4.62 4.33
CA VAL A 93 -13.37 4.05 3.06
C VAL A 93 -12.61 5.11 2.27
N LEU A 94 -11.41 4.75 1.84
CA LEU A 94 -10.62 5.50 0.86
C LEU A 94 -11.03 5.03 -0.54
N ILE A 95 -11.46 5.98 -1.37
CA ILE A 95 -11.89 5.73 -2.74
C ILE A 95 -11.16 6.67 -3.71
N PRO A 96 -11.07 6.35 -5.01
CA PRO A 96 -10.53 7.28 -5.98
C PRO A 96 -11.36 8.57 -5.97
N ALA A 97 -10.72 9.74 -5.89
CA ALA A 97 -11.43 11.02 -5.91
C ALA A 97 -12.32 11.18 -7.16
N LYS A 98 -11.88 10.58 -8.29
CA LYS A 98 -12.64 10.51 -9.55
C LYS A 98 -13.96 9.72 -9.43
N ASN A 99 -14.13 8.88 -8.41
CA ASN A 99 -15.37 8.17 -8.13
C ASN A 99 -16.40 8.96 -7.31
N ILE A 100 -16.04 10.10 -6.70
CA ILE A 100 -16.97 10.89 -5.88
C ILE A 100 -18.26 11.24 -6.65
N ARG A 101 -18.12 11.63 -7.91
CA ARG A 101 -19.26 11.97 -8.78
C ARG A 101 -20.19 10.79 -9.12
N HIS A 102 -19.77 9.56 -8.81
CA HIS A 102 -20.53 8.33 -9.06
C HIS A 102 -21.22 7.80 -7.78
N LEU A 103 -21.06 8.50 -6.65
CA LEU A 103 -21.65 8.08 -5.38
C LEU A 103 -23.18 8.26 -5.41
N ALA A 104 -23.88 7.18 -5.06
CA ALA A 104 -25.32 7.09 -4.92
C ALA A 104 -25.61 6.10 -3.79
N LEU A 105 -25.20 6.47 -2.57
CA LEU A 105 -25.19 5.59 -1.40
C LEU A 105 -26.57 5.49 -0.74
N HIS A 106 -26.82 4.37 -0.07
CA HIS A 106 -27.94 4.23 0.83
C HIS A 106 -27.97 5.34 1.90
N HIS A 107 -29.17 5.80 2.26
CA HIS A 107 -29.37 6.89 3.22
C HIS A 107 -28.69 6.59 4.56
N GLU A 108 -28.68 5.34 5.00
CA GLU A 108 -28.04 4.96 6.26
C GLU A 108 -26.52 5.27 6.28
N VAL A 109 -25.83 5.09 5.16
CA VAL A 109 -24.41 5.46 5.05
C VAL A 109 -24.24 6.97 5.10
N VAL A 110 -25.16 7.71 4.45
CA VAL A 110 -25.17 9.18 4.46
C VAL A 110 -25.42 9.70 5.87
N ASP A 111 -26.43 9.19 6.56
CA ASP A 111 -26.79 9.56 7.93
C ASP A 111 -25.62 9.29 8.90
N ALA A 112 -24.96 8.14 8.77
CA ALA A 112 -23.79 7.81 9.58
C ALA A 112 -22.59 8.73 9.28
N ALA A 113 -22.42 9.15 8.03
CA ALA A 113 -21.39 10.11 7.65
C ALA A 113 -21.68 11.51 8.21
N GLU A 114 -22.93 11.98 8.11
CA GLU A 114 -23.37 13.26 8.70
C GLU A 114 -23.24 13.27 10.22
N ALA A 115 -23.49 12.13 10.88
CA ALA A 115 -23.31 11.96 12.31
C ALA A 115 -21.84 11.78 12.75
N GLY A 116 -20.88 11.77 11.82
CA GLY A 116 -19.46 11.57 12.10
C GLY A 116 -19.12 10.14 12.58
N GLN A 117 -19.98 9.17 12.30
CA GLN A 117 -19.80 7.77 12.69
C GLN A 117 -19.06 6.93 11.64
N PHE A 118 -19.05 7.41 10.40
CA PHE A 118 -18.37 6.81 9.26
C PHE A 118 -17.79 7.90 8.35
N SER A 119 -16.75 7.62 7.58
CA SER A 119 -16.11 8.61 6.71
C SER A 119 -15.79 8.06 5.33
N ILE A 120 -15.85 8.92 4.31
CA ILE A 120 -15.50 8.56 2.93
C ILE A 120 -14.46 9.55 2.46
N TYR A 121 -13.27 9.05 2.12
CA TYR A 121 -12.12 9.85 1.73
C TYR A 121 -11.86 9.69 0.23
N GLY A 122 -11.88 10.79 -0.51
CA GLY A 122 -11.47 10.81 -1.91
C GLY A 122 -9.97 11.07 -2.03
N VAL A 123 -9.23 10.10 -2.55
CA VAL A 123 -7.76 10.15 -2.70
C VAL A 123 -7.32 10.24 -4.16
N HIS A 124 -6.21 10.94 -4.40
CA HIS A 124 -5.63 11.19 -5.72
C HIS A 124 -4.34 10.41 -5.95
N THR A 125 -3.54 10.18 -4.90
CA THR A 125 -2.24 9.54 -4.99
C THR A 125 -2.05 8.45 -3.92
N ILE A 126 -1.10 7.56 -4.15
CA ILE A 126 -0.72 6.53 -3.17
C ILE A 126 -0.12 7.14 -1.90
N GLU A 127 0.54 8.30 -2.02
CA GLU A 127 1.05 9.07 -0.89
C GLU A 127 -0.08 9.45 0.07
N GLU A 128 -1.17 10.05 -0.43
CA GLU A 128 -2.35 10.40 0.38
C GLU A 128 -2.94 9.16 1.08
N VAL A 129 -2.99 8.03 0.36
CA VAL A 129 -3.48 6.75 0.92
C VAL A 129 -2.61 6.27 2.07
N LEU A 130 -1.28 6.26 1.88
CA LEU A 130 -0.34 5.81 2.90
C LEU A 130 -0.41 6.70 4.15
N GLU A 131 -0.50 8.02 3.97
CA GLU A 131 -0.59 8.97 5.08
C GLU A 131 -1.86 8.76 5.90
N LEU A 132 -3.01 8.58 5.25
CA LEU A 132 -4.27 8.28 5.93
C LEU A 132 -4.26 6.91 6.64
N LEU A 133 -3.66 5.91 6.00
CA LEU A 133 -3.66 4.53 6.51
C LEU A 133 -2.60 4.27 7.58
N THR A 134 -1.58 5.10 7.71
CA THR A 134 -0.46 4.89 8.65
C THR A 134 -0.24 6.04 9.63
N GLU A 135 -0.94 7.16 9.45
CA GLU A 135 -0.72 8.40 10.21
C GLU A 135 0.74 8.89 10.17
N MET A 136 1.49 8.51 9.12
CA MET A 136 2.88 8.87 8.92
C MET A 136 3.06 9.53 7.55
N PRO A 137 3.82 10.64 7.44
CA PRO A 137 4.10 11.27 6.16
C PRO A 137 4.70 10.28 5.15
N ALA A 138 4.29 10.35 3.88
CA ALA A 138 4.89 9.54 2.83
C ALA A 138 6.36 9.94 2.62
N GLY A 139 6.61 11.25 2.59
CA GLY A 139 7.91 11.88 2.44
C GLY A 139 8.26 12.18 0.99
N GLU A 140 9.01 13.26 0.80
CA GLU A 140 9.51 13.69 -0.50
C GLU A 140 11.04 13.58 -0.55
N ILE A 141 11.59 13.48 -1.75
CA ILE A 141 13.03 13.49 -1.93
C ILE A 141 13.59 14.87 -1.60
N GLN A 142 14.58 14.91 -0.72
CA GLN A 142 15.28 16.14 -0.37
C GLN A 142 16.31 16.50 -1.45
N PRO A 143 16.81 17.76 -1.51
CA PRO A 143 17.85 18.17 -2.45
C PRO A 143 19.10 17.29 -2.46
N GLU A 144 19.38 16.62 -1.35
CA GLU A 144 20.48 15.68 -1.16
C GLU A 144 20.20 14.30 -1.79
N GLY A 145 19.05 14.10 -2.44
CA GLY A 145 18.68 12.87 -3.14
C GLY A 145 18.17 11.76 -2.22
N GLN A 146 17.70 12.09 -1.01
CA GLN A 146 17.27 11.11 -0.01
C GLN A 146 15.89 11.43 0.54
N TYR A 147 15.13 10.40 0.89
CA TYR A 147 13.89 10.55 1.65
C TYR A 147 14.22 10.72 3.15
N PRO A 148 13.49 11.59 3.89
CA PRO A 148 13.71 11.73 5.32
C PRO A 148 13.44 10.40 6.06
N PRO A 149 14.30 9.97 6.99
CA PRO A 149 14.23 8.64 7.60
C PRO A 149 12.97 8.40 8.45
N ASN A 150 12.32 9.47 8.90
CA ASN A 150 11.08 9.42 9.69
C ASN A 150 9.80 9.39 8.85
N THR A 151 9.88 9.15 7.54
CA THR A 151 8.73 9.00 6.63
C THR A 151 8.60 7.57 6.12
N ILE A 152 7.45 7.23 5.54
CA ILE A 152 7.21 5.91 4.94
C ILE A 152 8.27 5.59 3.88
N PHE A 153 8.52 6.49 2.92
CA PHE A 153 9.48 6.24 1.85
C PHE A 153 10.94 6.24 2.32
N GLY A 154 11.27 6.97 3.39
CA GLY A 154 12.58 6.86 4.06
C GLY A 154 12.82 5.47 4.63
N ARG A 155 11.83 4.93 5.34
CA ARG A 155 11.88 3.58 5.91
C ARG A 155 11.97 2.49 4.83
N VAL A 156 11.16 2.61 3.77
CA VAL A 156 11.23 1.68 2.62
C VAL A 156 12.60 1.71 1.97
N THR A 157 13.16 2.90 1.76
CA THR A 157 14.47 3.07 1.13
C THR A 157 15.56 2.39 1.96
N GLN A 158 15.56 2.62 3.28
CA GLN A 158 16.47 1.96 4.21
C GLN A 158 16.34 0.44 4.15
N ARG A 159 15.11 -0.10 4.18
CA ARG A 159 14.89 -1.54 4.16
C ARG A 159 15.36 -2.18 2.86
N LEU A 160 15.12 -1.53 1.73
CA LEU A 160 15.59 -2.00 0.42
C LEU A 160 17.12 -2.00 0.35
N SER A 161 17.80 -1.00 0.93
CA SER A 161 19.26 -0.97 1.02
C SER A 161 19.79 -2.15 1.83
N GLU A 162 19.20 -2.43 2.99
CA GLU A 162 19.56 -3.60 3.82
C GLU A 162 19.40 -4.92 3.05
N MET A 163 18.27 -5.09 2.35
CA MET A 163 18.02 -6.28 1.53
C MET A 163 19.04 -6.42 0.40
N ALA A 164 19.38 -5.33 -0.29
CA ALA A 164 20.38 -5.33 -1.35
C ALA A 164 21.76 -5.73 -0.82
N HIS A 165 22.17 -5.25 0.36
CA HIS A 165 23.42 -5.65 1.01
C HIS A 165 23.45 -7.15 1.32
N ILE A 166 22.35 -7.69 1.88
CA ILE A 166 22.25 -9.14 2.19
C ILE A 166 22.41 -9.99 0.92
N VAL A 167 21.77 -9.58 -0.19
CA VAL A 167 21.87 -10.29 -1.48
C VAL A 167 23.29 -10.22 -2.05
N ALA A 168 23.96 -9.06 -1.96
CA ALA A 168 25.33 -8.90 -2.42
C ALA A 168 26.31 -9.81 -1.64
N GLU A 169 26.23 -9.81 -0.31
CA GLU A 169 27.06 -10.68 0.54
C GLU A 169 26.81 -12.17 0.28
N TRP A 170 25.59 -12.55 -0.06
CA TRP A 170 25.26 -13.92 -0.42
C TRP A 170 25.87 -14.34 -1.76
N GLY A 171 25.87 -13.43 -2.75
CA GLY A 171 26.56 -13.62 -4.03
C GLY A 171 28.07 -13.82 -3.86
N ASP A 172 28.70 -13.01 -3.02
CA ASP A 172 30.15 -13.09 -2.76
C ASP A 172 30.55 -14.39 -2.06
N ARG A 173 29.76 -14.86 -1.07
CA ARG A 173 30.00 -16.13 -0.38
C ARG A 173 29.95 -17.35 -1.31
N ARG A 174 28.96 -17.41 -2.21
CA ARG A 174 28.87 -18.48 -3.23
C ARG A 174 30.04 -18.47 -4.20
N SER A 175 30.51 -17.29 -4.56
CA SER A 175 31.66 -17.11 -5.44
C SER A 175 32.93 -17.70 -4.81
N LEU A 176 33.13 -17.46 -3.51
CA LEU A 176 34.27 -18.00 -2.74
C LEU A 176 34.19 -19.53 -2.53
N GLU A 177 33.00 -20.08 -2.27
CA GLU A 177 32.79 -21.53 -2.12
C GLU A 177 33.01 -22.30 -3.45
N THR A 178 32.56 -21.73 -4.57
CA THR A 178 32.73 -22.34 -5.90
C THR A 178 34.22 -22.41 -6.28
N VAL A 179 35.01 -21.40 -5.93
CA VAL A 179 36.48 -21.38 -6.13
C VAL A 179 37.20 -22.39 -5.24
N HIS A 180 36.71 -22.66 -4.03
CA HIS A 180 37.31 -23.66 -3.14
C HIS A 180 36.98 -25.11 -3.54
N SER A 181 35.82 -25.35 -4.16
CA SER A 181 35.42 -26.67 -4.66
C SER A 181 36.06 -27.08 -5.99
N SER A 182 36.74 -26.16 -6.69
CA SER A 182 37.37 -26.41 -8.00
C SER A 182 38.88 -26.66 -7.94
N LYS A 183 39.46 -26.91 -6.76
CA LYS A 183 40.86 -27.38 -6.67
C LYS A 183 40.94 -28.85 -7.13
N PRO A 184 41.74 -29.18 -8.15
CA PRO A 184 41.94 -30.58 -8.54
C PRO A 184 42.70 -31.35 -7.43
N PRO A 185 42.58 -32.69 -7.39
CA PRO A 185 43.22 -33.54 -6.38
C PRO A 185 44.76 -33.46 -6.41
#